data_AF-A0A093QNR7-F1
#
_entry.id   AF-A0A093QNR7-F1
#
_cell.length_a   1.000
_cell.length_b   1.000
_cell.length_c   1.000
_cell.angle_alpha   90.00
_cell.angle_beta   90.00
_cell.angle_gamma   90.00
#
_symmetry.space_group_name_H-M   'P 1'
#
loop_
_entity.id
_entity.type
_entity.pdbx_description
1 polymer ?
#
loop_
_entity_poly.entity_id
_entity_poly.type
_entity_poly.pdbx_seq_one_letter_code
_entity_poly.pdbx_strand_id
1 'polypeptide(L)'
;GPLAFFPQWKLKHYDVIVGVLSARHNHELRSVIRNTWFKHLKQHSALSQRVLVKFIIGAHGCAVPVEDREDPYSCKLLNISNPVLNQEIEAFSLPEDVPSVLSEDRVVSVNFRVLYPIVITSLGVFYESDGVGFQRNITVKLYQAEHEEALFSARFSPPSCGVQVNRLWYKPVEQFILPESFEGTIVWESQDLQGLVSRNLHKVMVNDGGGVFRVITAGEGSLPHELTEGVEGIAGGFIYTIQEGDALLKSLHTRPERFASHIKNLEKEDALLKEESSTYDDIVFVDVIDTYRNVPAKLLNFYRWTVESTSFDLLLKTDDDCYIDLEAVFNRIMQKKLDRPNIWWGNFRLNWAVDRTGKWQELEYPSPAYPAFACGSGYVISKDIVQWLASNSERLKTYQGEDVSMGIWMAAVGPKRYQDSLWLCEKTCESGMLSSPQYSPQELRELWRLKELCGDPCRCEER
;
A
#
# COMPACT_ATOMS: atom_id res chain seq x y z
N GLY A 1 -49.57 -13.66 30.74
CA GLY A 1 -49.85 -12.78 29.59
C GLY A 1 -49.17 -13.36 28.37
N PRO A 2 -49.81 -13.40 27.20
CA PRO A 2 -49.27 -14.10 26.05
C PRO A 2 -48.02 -13.40 25.53
N LEU A 3 -46.99 -14.20 25.26
CA LEU A 3 -45.72 -13.82 24.65
C LEU A 3 -45.98 -13.17 23.28
N ALA A 4 -45.48 -11.96 23.10
CA ALA A 4 -45.42 -11.32 21.80
C ALA A 4 -44.45 -12.11 20.90
N PHE A 5 -45.00 -12.85 19.95
CA PHE A 5 -44.26 -13.38 18.82
C PHE A 5 -43.80 -12.19 17.97
N PHE A 6 -42.54 -11.78 18.14
CA PHE A 6 -41.87 -11.00 17.11
C PHE A 6 -41.67 -11.92 15.90
N PRO A 7 -42.11 -11.53 14.68
CA PRO A 7 -41.81 -12.30 13.50
C PRO A 7 -40.29 -12.27 13.30
N GLN A 8 -39.62 -13.42 13.45
CA GLN A 8 -38.26 -13.60 12.95
C GLN A 8 -38.30 -13.37 11.44
N TRP A 9 -37.92 -12.18 10.97
CA TRP A 9 -37.63 -11.96 9.56
C TRP A 9 -36.53 -12.95 9.15
N LYS A 10 -36.92 -14.01 8.44
CA LYS A 10 -35.95 -14.95 7.85
C LYS A 10 -35.22 -14.22 6.75
N LEU A 11 -33.92 -13.98 6.96
CA LEU A 11 -33.02 -13.49 5.92
C LEU A 11 -33.13 -14.38 4.69
N LYS A 12 -33.19 -13.78 3.49
CA LYS A 12 -33.11 -14.53 2.23
C LYS A 12 -31.77 -15.27 2.18
N HIS A 13 -31.82 -16.56 1.87
CA HIS A 13 -30.64 -17.41 1.78
C HIS A 13 -30.09 -17.42 0.34
N TYR A 14 -28.77 -17.37 0.20
CA TYR A 14 -28.03 -17.40 -1.06
C TYR A 14 -26.87 -18.39 -0.99
N ASP A 15 -26.72 -19.26 -1.97
CA ASP A 15 -25.59 -20.20 -2.02
C ASP A 15 -24.24 -19.46 -2.12
N VAL A 16 -24.18 -18.40 -2.93
CA VAL A 16 -22.98 -17.57 -3.08
C VAL A 16 -23.32 -16.08 -3.04
N ILE A 17 -22.53 -15.33 -2.29
CA ILE A 17 -22.49 -13.87 -2.38
C ILE A 17 -21.25 -13.46 -3.14
N VAL A 18 -21.40 -12.66 -4.19
CA VAL A 18 -20.31 -12.08 -4.98
C VAL A 18 -20.11 -10.64 -4.52
N GLY A 19 -18.98 -10.36 -3.88
CA GLY A 19 -18.52 -9.02 -3.55
C GLY A 19 -17.55 -8.51 -4.61
N VAL A 20 -17.92 -7.43 -5.30
CA VAL A 20 -17.09 -6.78 -6.31
C VAL A 20 -16.48 -5.51 -5.70
N LEU A 21 -15.18 -5.49 -5.43
CA LEU A 21 -14.51 -4.28 -4.97
C LEU A 21 -14.47 -3.26 -6.11
N SER A 22 -14.98 -2.06 -5.86
CA SER A 22 -15.02 -0.99 -6.86
C SER A 22 -14.60 0.33 -6.24
N ALA A 23 -13.87 1.14 -7.02
CA ALA A 23 -13.58 2.51 -6.64
C ALA A 23 -14.78 3.41 -6.95
N ARG A 24 -14.98 4.48 -6.16
CA ARG A 24 -16.08 5.44 -6.32
C ARG A 24 -16.29 5.89 -7.78
N HIS A 25 -15.20 6.30 -8.44
CA HIS A 25 -15.20 6.82 -9.81
C HIS A 25 -15.40 5.77 -10.92
N ASN A 26 -15.31 4.47 -10.62
CA ASN A 26 -15.37 3.36 -11.60
C ASN A 26 -16.81 3.04 -12.09
N HIS A 27 -17.64 4.06 -12.30
CA HIS A 27 -19.02 3.92 -12.78
C HIS A 27 -19.11 3.18 -14.12
N GLU A 28 -18.16 3.39 -15.04
CA GLU A 28 -18.15 2.70 -16.33
C GLU A 28 -17.88 1.19 -16.17
N LEU A 29 -16.91 0.79 -15.35
CA LEU A 29 -16.62 -0.61 -15.07
C LEU A 29 -17.82 -1.31 -14.43
N ARG A 30 -18.45 -0.69 -13.42
CA ARG A 30 -19.70 -1.22 -12.82
C ARG A 30 -20.81 -1.36 -13.86
N SER A 31 -20.98 -0.38 -14.74
CA SER A 31 -21.94 -0.45 -15.84
C SER A 31 -21.62 -1.60 -16.82
N VAL A 32 -20.36 -1.83 -17.16
CA VAL A 32 -19.96 -2.97 -18.00
C VAL A 32 -20.27 -4.29 -17.33
N ILE A 33 -19.95 -4.44 -16.05
CA ILE A 33 -20.29 -5.65 -15.28
C ILE A 33 -21.80 -5.91 -15.29
N ARG A 34 -22.60 -4.87 -15.00
CA ARG A 34 -24.08 -4.95 -15.05
C ARG A 34 -24.61 -5.41 -16.40
N ASN A 35 -23.92 -5.07 -17.48
CA ASN A 35 -24.31 -5.38 -18.86
C ASN A 35 -23.68 -6.66 -19.42
N THR A 36 -22.76 -7.30 -18.69
CA THR A 36 -22.05 -8.51 -19.12
C THR A 36 -22.40 -9.69 -18.21
N TRP A 37 -21.47 -10.20 -17.40
CA TRP A 37 -21.68 -11.40 -16.59
C TRP A 37 -22.79 -11.25 -15.55
N PHE A 38 -23.01 -10.04 -15.01
CA PHE A 38 -24.08 -9.85 -14.04
C PHE A 38 -25.46 -9.91 -14.73
N LYS A 39 -25.58 -9.38 -15.95
CA LYS A 39 -26.79 -9.56 -16.78
C LYS A 39 -27.03 -11.04 -17.08
N HIS A 40 -25.98 -11.75 -17.50
CA HIS A 40 -26.05 -13.18 -17.80
C HIS A 40 -26.52 -13.97 -16.57
N LEU A 41 -25.97 -13.69 -15.38
CA LEU A 41 -26.39 -14.27 -14.12
C LEU A 41 -27.88 -14.03 -13.81
N LYS A 42 -28.36 -12.79 -13.98
CA LYS A 42 -29.77 -12.43 -13.74
C LYS A 42 -30.73 -13.16 -14.68
N GLN A 43 -30.28 -13.49 -15.90
CA GLN A 43 -31.07 -14.21 -16.90
C GLN A 43 -31.00 -15.74 -16.72
N HIS A 44 -30.01 -16.23 -15.97
CA HIS A 44 -29.80 -17.66 -15.77
C HIS A 44 -30.87 -18.25 -14.83
N SER A 45 -31.64 -19.23 -15.33
CA SER A 45 -32.80 -19.80 -14.62
C SER A 45 -32.45 -20.43 -13.27
N ALA A 46 -31.31 -21.13 -13.18
CA ALA A 46 -30.87 -21.80 -11.95
C ALA A 46 -30.11 -20.89 -10.95
N LEU A 47 -29.38 -19.88 -11.43
CA LEU A 47 -28.44 -19.11 -10.59
C LEU A 47 -29.02 -17.78 -10.10
N SER A 48 -29.96 -17.18 -10.84
CA SER A 48 -30.51 -15.84 -10.54
C SER A 48 -31.12 -15.68 -9.15
N GLN A 49 -31.61 -16.76 -8.52
CA GLN A 49 -32.14 -16.73 -7.14
C GLN A 49 -31.15 -17.21 -6.07
N ARG A 50 -30.06 -17.87 -6.48
CA ARG A 50 -29.05 -18.47 -5.59
C ARG A 50 -27.86 -17.55 -5.35
N VAL A 51 -27.67 -16.55 -6.21
CA VAL A 51 -26.52 -15.63 -6.16
C VAL A 51 -26.94 -14.22 -5.86
N LEU A 52 -26.29 -13.60 -4.88
CA LEU A 52 -26.37 -12.16 -4.65
C LEU A 52 -25.08 -11.50 -5.11
N VAL A 53 -25.16 -10.48 -5.94
CA VAL A 53 -23.99 -9.68 -6.34
C VAL A 53 -24.12 -8.28 -5.75
N LYS A 54 -23.04 -7.79 -5.14
CA LYS A 54 -22.95 -6.42 -4.62
C LYS A 54 -21.61 -5.78 -4.97
N PHE A 55 -21.65 -4.55 -5.46
CA PHE A 55 -20.50 -3.68 -5.55
C PHE A 55 -20.19 -3.08 -4.19
N ILE A 56 -18.92 -3.09 -3.80
CA ILE A 56 -18.46 -2.62 -2.50
C ILE A 56 -17.71 -1.31 -2.73
N ILE A 57 -18.25 -0.22 -2.17
CA ILE A 57 -17.70 1.12 -2.35
C ILE A 57 -17.49 1.76 -0.98
N GLY A 58 -16.37 2.45 -0.78
CA GLY A 58 -16.14 3.20 0.45
C GLY A 58 -17.10 4.39 0.52
N ALA A 59 -17.73 4.60 1.67
CA ALA A 59 -18.74 5.64 1.89
C ALA A 59 -18.16 7.06 1.75
N HIS A 60 -16.87 7.25 2.00
CA HIS A 60 -16.23 8.56 1.98
C HIS A 60 -15.20 8.69 0.86
N GLY A 61 -15.20 9.81 0.14
CA GLY A 61 -14.11 10.19 -0.75
C GLY A 61 -12.93 10.75 0.03
N CYS A 62 -11.71 10.64 -0.50
CA CYS A 62 -10.56 11.28 0.12
C CYS A 62 -10.56 12.78 -0.14
N ALA A 63 -10.63 13.59 0.92
CA ALA A 63 -10.66 15.05 0.85
C ALA A 63 -9.35 15.70 0.33
N VAL A 64 -8.25 14.93 0.30
CA VAL A 64 -6.94 15.39 -0.18
C VAL A 64 -6.82 15.12 -1.69
N PRO A 65 -6.57 16.15 -2.54
CA PRO A 65 -6.24 15.97 -3.95
C PRO A 65 -5.04 15.05 -4.14
N VAL A 66 -4.99 14.28 -5.24
CA VAL A 66 -3.94 13.26 -5.44
C VAL A 66 -2.54 13.86 -5.42
N GLU A 67 -2.37 15.05 -5.99
CA GLU A 67 -1.10 15.79 -6.10
C GLU A 67 -0.62 16.35 -4.76
N ASP A 68 -1.48 16.37 -3.74
CA ASP A 68 -1.20 16.90 -2.41
C ASP A 68 -1.12 15.78 -1.36
N ARG A 69 -1.03 14.51 -1.78
CA ARG A 69 -0.88 13.36 -0.86
C ARG A 69 0.58 13.02 -0.65
N GLU A 70 0.90 12.43 0.52
CA GLU A 70 2.24 11.84 0.77
C GLU A 70 2.54 10.66 -0.16
N ASP A 71 1.51 9.94 -0.58
CA ASP A 71 1.57 8.93 -1.63
C ASP A 71 0.23 8.91 -2.36
N PRO A 72 0.20 8.61 -3.68
CA PRO A 72 -1.03 8.67 -4.46
C PRO A 72 -2.09 7.65 -4.03
N TYR A 73 -1.71 6.65 -3.23
CA TYR A 73 -2.56 5.52 -2.85
C TYR A 73 -3.25 5.68 -1.49
N SER A 74 -2.82 6.63 -0.65
CA SER A 74 -3.41 6.92 0.66
C SER A 74 -4.29 8.18 0.66
N CYS A 75 -4.71 8.62 1.84
CA CYS A 75 -5.39 9.90 2.06
C CYS A 75 -4.63 10.78 3.07
N LYS A 76 -3.30 10.69 3.09
CA LYS A 76 -2.45 11.50 3.98
C LYS A 76 -1.98 12.74 3.24
N LEU A 77 -2.13 13.92 3.86
CA LEU A 77 -1.69 15.20 3.31
C LEU A 77 -0.16 15.28 3.30
N LEU A 78 0.41 15.70 2.16
CA LEU A 78 1.82 16.05 2.04
C LEU A 78 2.13 17.29 2.87
N ASN A 79 2.72 17.07 4.05
CA ASN A 79 2.97 18.10 5.06
C ASN A 79 4.24 18.91 4.80
N ILE A 80 4.32 19.53 3.62
CA ILE A 80 5.39 20.45 3.26
C ILE A 80 4.92 21.88 3.47
N SER A 81 5.69 22.66 4.23
CA SER A 81 5.43 24.06 4.53
C SER A 81 6.70 24.89 4.37
N ASN A 82 6.63 25.96 3.57
CA ASN A 82 7.72 26.93 3.38
C ASN A 82 9.06 26.29 2.96
N PRO A 83 9.15 25.68 1.77
CA PRO A 83 10.39 25.05 1.31
C PRO A 83 11.54 26.07 1.20
N VAL A 84 12.72 25.68 1.65
CA VAL A 84 13.93 26.52 1.56
C VAL A 84 14.51 26.43 0.15
N LEU A 85 14.43 27.51 -0.62
CA LEU A 85 14.76 27.53 -2.04
C LEU A 85 16.19 28.00 -2.33
N ASN A 86 16.79 27.41 -3.37
CA ASN A 86 18.05 27.86 -3.99
C ASN A 86 19.22 28.01 -3.00
N GLN A 87 19.23 27.21 -1.93
CA GLN A 87 20.25 27.20 -0.89
C GLN A 87 20.59 25.76 -0.50
N GLU A 88 21.84 25.57 -0.09
CA GLU A 88 22.28 24.33 0.54
C GLU A 88 21.79 24.26 1.99
N ILE A 89 21.23 23.12 2.38
CA ILE A 89 20.60 22.90 3.68
C ILE A 89 21.37 21.82 4.41
N GLU A 90 21.85 22.13 5.63
CA GLU A 90 22.40 21.14 6.54
C GLU A 90 21.26 20.34 7.20
N ALA A 91 21.10 19.06 6.83
CA ALA A 91 20.01 18.21 7.31
C ALA A 91 19.99 18.04 8.83
N PHE A 92 21.17 18.04 9.46
CA PHE A 92 21.35 17.81 10.88
C PHE A 92 22.28 18.86 11.47
N SER A 93 21.86 19.53 12.54
CA SER A 93 22.66 20.53 13.25
C SER A 93 22.68 20.26 14.75
N LEU A 94 23.79 20.64 15.38
CA LEU A 94 24.02 20.45 16.82
C LEU A 94 23.74 21.76 17.58
N PRO A 95 22.96 21.73 18.67
CA PRO A 95 22.85 22.87 19.58
C PRO A 95 24.21 23.22 20.20
N GLU A 96 24.49 24.51 20.40
CA GLU A 96 25.82 24.99 20.84
C GLU A 96 26.22 24.47 22.25
N ASP A 97 25.26 24.15 23.12
CA ASP A 97 25.50 23.91 24.55
C ASP A 97 25.71 22.43 24.99
N VAL A 98 25.81 21.48 24.05
CA VAL A 98 25.88 20.04 24.41
C VAL A 98 27.29 19.45 24.21
N PRO A 99 27.98 18.97 25.27
CA PRO A 99 29.34 18.45 25.18
C PRO A 99 29.39 17.14 24.37
N SER A 100 30.31 17.05 23.40
CA SER A 100 30.61 15.84 22.58
C SER A 100 30.80 14.62 23.48
N VAL A 101 29.90 13.64 23.38
CA VAL A 101 30.03 12.36 24.10
C VAL A 101 30.49 11.35 23.09
N LEU A 102 31.62 10.71 23.39
CA LEU A 102 32.14 9.57 22.67
C LEU A 102 31.21 8.38 22.90
N SER A 103 30.70 7.79 21.82
CA SER A 103 30.08 6.47 21.89
C SER A 103 31.10 5.43 21.47
N GLU A 104 31.06 4.25 22.09
CA GLU A 104 31.86 3.10 21.66
C GLU A 104 31.30 2.43 20.39
N ASP A 105 30.16 2.92 19.88
CA ASP A 105 29.52 2.38 18.68
C ASP A 105 30.39 2.54 17.45
N ARG A 106 30.66 1.43 16.75
CA ARG A 106 31.45 1.44 15.51
C ARG A 106 30.62 1.72 14.27
N VAL A 107 29.33 1.40 14.32
CA VAL A 107 28.38 1.58 13.23
C VAL A 107 27.17 2.29 13.78
N VAL A 108 26.82 3.41 13.17
CA VAL A 108 25.65 4.22 13.52
C VAL A 108 24.88 4.49 12.25
N SER A 109 23.55 4.37 12.30
CA SER A 109 22.71 4.56 11.12
C SER A 109 21.44 5.34 11.41
N VAL A 110 20.98 6.06 10.40
CA VAL A 110 19.69 6.75 10.38
C VAL A 110 18.92 6.43 9.11
N ASN A 111 17.64 6.12 9.27
CA ASN A 111 16.72 5.93 8.15
C ASN A 111 15.98 7.23 7.88
N PHE A 112 15.73 7.53 6.61
CA PHE A 112 14.93 8.68 6.22
C PHE A 112 14.15 8.38 4.95
N ARG A 113 13.07 9.14 4.76
CA ARG A 113 12.21 9.09 3.59
C ARG A 113 12.11 10.46 2.95
N VAL A 114 12.30 10.50 1.65
CA VAL A 114 12.13 11.68 0.82
C VAL A 114 10.65 11.81 0.45
N LEU A 115 10.07 12.97 0.77
CA LEU A 115 8.67 13.32 0.47
C LEU A 115 8.56 14.24 -0.76
N TYR A 116 9.66 14.88 -1.15
CA TYR A 116 9.78 15.63 -2.40
C TYR A 116 11.22 15.58 -2.90
N PRO A 117 11.50 15.53 -4.21
CA PRO A 117 12.84 15.28 -4.73
C PRO A 117 13.92 16.23 -4.17
N ILE A 118 15.02 15.64 -3.69
CA ILE A 118 16.18 16.36 -3.16
C ILE A 118 17.48 15.89 -3.82
N VAL A 119 18.52 16.72 -3.78
CA VAL A 119 19.86 16.37 -4.25
C VAL A 119 20.82 16.46 -3.09
N ILE A 120 21.45 15.35 -2.71
CA ILE A 120 22.52 15.36 -1.70
C ILE A 120 23.82 15.82 -2.36
N THR A 121 24.42 16.89 -1.83
CA THR A 121 25.65 17.49 -2.37
C THR A 121 26.89 17.10 -1.57
N SER A 122 26.74 16.90 -0.25
CA SER A 122 27.85 16.53 0.63
C SER A 122 27.41 15.58 1.75
N LEU A 123 28.31 14.70 2.17
CA LEU A 123 28.17 13.91 3.39
C LEU A 123 29.09 14.47 4.47
N GLY A 124 28.74 14.30 5.74
CA GLY A 124 29.50 14.84 6.85
C GLY A 124 29.54 13.97 8.10
N VAL A 125 30.49 14.31 8.97
CA VAL A 125 30.81 13.63 10.23
C VAL A 125 30.95 14.65 11.36
N PHE A 126 30.58 14.27 12.59
CA PHE A 126 30.70 15.17 13.74
C PHE A 126 32.16 15.48 14.12
N TYR A 127 32.35 16.69 14.64
CA TYR A 127 33.63 17.20 15.13
C TYR A 127 34.06 16.57 16.46
N GLU A 128 35.37 16.34 16.62
CA GLU A 128 36.00 15.92 17.88
C GLU A 128 36.43 17.15 18.69
N SER A 129 36.00 17.22 19.96
CA SER A 129 36.16 18.36 20.87
C SER A 129 37.60 18.76 21.23
N ASP A 130 38.60 18.05 20.74
CA ASP A 130 39.93 18.00 21.36
C ASP A 130 40.93 18.96 20.71
N GLY A 131 40.50 19.74 19.70
CA GLY A 131 41.29 20.82 19.09
C GLY A 131 42.46 20.37 18.21
N VAL A 132 42.72 19.06 18.08
CA VAL A 132 43.84 18.50 17.30
C VAL A 132 43.36 17.95 15.95
N GLY A 133 42.71 18.77 15.12
CA GLY A 133 42.27 18.35 13.78
C GLY A 133 41.39 17.08 13.77
N PHE A 134 41.17 16.50 12.59
CA PHE A 134 40.41 15.25 12.46
C PHE A 134 41.34 14.04 12.55
N GLN A 135 41.15 13.14 13.51
CA GLN A 135 42.09 12.05 13.81
C GLN A 135 41.60 10.64 13.47
N ARG A 136 40.37 10.49 12.94
CA ARG A 136 39.74 9.18 12.70
C ARG A 136 39.67 8.77 11.24
N ASN A 137 39.42 7.48 11.02
CA ASN A 137 39.05 6.92 9.72
C ASN A 137 37.57 6.52 9.74
N ILE A 138 36.72 7.37 9.16
CA ILE A 138 35.27 7.18 9.13
C ILE A 138 34.81 7.07 7.68
N THR A 139 34.00 6.08 7.37
CA THR A 139 33.32 5.97 6.07
C THR A 139 31.84 6.26 6.26
N VAL A 140 31.31 7.17 5.46
CA VAL A 140 29.87 7.46 5.39
C VAL A 140 29.34 6.92 4.08
N LYS A 141 28.25 6.16 4.14
CA LYS A 141 27.61 5.55 2.97
C LYS A 141 26.13 5.85 3.00
N LEU A 142 25.55 6.11 1.82
CA LEU A 142 24.11 6.11 1.64
C LEU A 142 23.70 4.83 0.93
N TYR A 143 22.79 4.09 1.53
CA TYR A 143 22.13 2.95 0.93
C TYR A 143 20.70 3.33 0.55
N GLN A 144 20.23 2.82 -0.57
CA GLN A 144 18.80 2.74 -0.84
C GLN A 144 18.24 1.52 -0.09
N ALA A 145 17.02 1.63 0.43
CA ALA A 145 16.31 0.48 0.98
C ALA A 145 16.42 -0.73 0.03
N GLU A 146 16.66 -1.92 0.58
CA GLU A 146 16.77 -3.20 -0.14
C GLU A 146 18.02 -3.40 -1.03
N HIS A 147 18.87 -2.38 -1.22
CA HIS A 147 20.10 -2.51 -2.01
C HIS A 147 21.30 -2.83 -1.11
N GLU A 148 22.15 -3.78 -1.55
CA GLU A 148 23.41 -4.14 -0.88
C GLU A 148 24.55 -3.16 -1.21
N GLU A 149 24.46 -2.48 -2.36
CA GLU A 149 25.47 -1.51 -2.80
C GLU A 149 25.11 -0.10 -2.33
N ALA A 150 26.11 0.62 -1.81
CA ALA A 150 25.94 2.02 -1.46
C ALA A 150 25.83 2.86 -2.72
N LEU A 151 24.82 3.73 -2.79
CA LEU A 151 24.64 4.68 -3.90
C LEU A 151 25.86 5.59 -4.06
N PHE A 152 26.39 6.06 -2.92
CA PHE A 152 27.64 6.80 -2.86
C PHE A 152 28.22 6.75 -1.46
N SER A 153 29.51 7.07 -1.36
CA SER A 153 30.24 7.06 -0.09
C SER A 153 31.28 8.18 -0.01
N ALA A 154 31.55 8.63 1.21
CA ALA A 154 32.62 9.57 1.52
C ALA A 154 33.50 8.97 2.62
N ARG A 155 34.81 8.91 2.38
CA ARG A 155 35.80 8.43 3.36
C ARG A 155 36.53 9.62 3.98
N PHE A 156 36.48 9.75 5.29
CA PHE A 156 37.16 10.76 6.08
C PHE A 156 38.40 10.16 6.72
N SER A 157 39.52 10.88 6.64
CA SER A 157 40.80 10.50 7.25
C SER A 157 41.58 11.75 7.65
N PRO A 158 42.59 11.68 8.52
CA PRO A 158 43.39 12.85 8.89
C PRO A 158 43.97 13.64 7.69
N PRO A 159 44.54 13.01 6.64
CA PRO A 159 45.03 13.75 5.47
C PRO A 159 43.92 14.25 4.54
N SER A 160 42.68 13.80 4.72
CA SER A 160 41.54 14.15 3.87
C SER A 160 40.27 14.18 4.73
N CYS A 161 40.09 15.29 5.45
CA CYS A 161 38.97 15.49 6.38
C CYS A 161 37.82 16.32 5.77
N GLY A 162 38.04 16.99 4.63
CA GLY A 162 37.02 17.80 3.97
C GLY A 162 37.02 19.25 4.44
N VAL A 163 35.88 19.92 4.32
CA VAL A 163 35.69 21.32 4.73
C VAL A 163 34.89 21.35 6.02
N GLN A 164 35.35 22.15 6.98
CA GLN A 164 34.61 22.35 8.22
C GLN A 164 33.52 23.39 8.01
N VAL A 165 32.27 23.01 8.27
CA VAL A 165 31.11 23.89 8.31
C VAL A 165 30.48 23.70 9.69
N ASN A 166 30.41 24.75 10.49
CA ASN A 166 29.96 24.68 11.89
C ASN A 166 30.73 23.60 12.69
N ARG A 167 30.02 22.65 13.33
CA ARG A 167 30.59 21.53 14.11
C ARG A 167 30.65 20.22 13.31
N LEU A 168 30.62 20.28 11.98
CA LEU A 168 30.68 19.12 11.10
C LEU A 168 31.79 19.28 10.05
N TRP A 169 32.38 18.15 9.69
CA TRP A 169 33.28 18.05 8.53
C TRP A 169 32.48 17.49 7.37
N TYR A 170 32.47 18.19 6.23
CA TYR A 170 31.76 17.77 5.03
C TYR A 170 32.71 17.46 3.88
N LYS A 171 32.33 16.47 3.07
CA LYS A 171 32.96 16.15 1.80
C LYS A 171 31.92 16.12 0.69
N PRO A 172 32.22 16.72 -0.47
CA PRO A 172 31.35 16.62 -1.63
C PRO A 172 31.26 15.16 -2.08
N VAL A 173 30.07 14.78 -2.54
CA VAL A 173 29.80 13.50 -3.16
C VAL A 173 29.26 13.70 -4.57
N GLU A 174 29.22 12.64 -5.36
CA GLU A 174 28.51 12.68 -6.64
C GLU A 174 27.03 13.01 -6.38
N GLN A 175 26.49 13.95 -7.16
CA GLN A 175 25.15 14.48 -6.94
C GLN A 175 24.12 13.53 -7.52
N PHE A 176 23.34 12.90 -6.65
CA PHE A 176 22.21 12.06 -7.03
C PHE A 176 20.89 12.72 -6.66
N ILE A 177 19.95 12.72 -7.60
CA ILE A 177 18.56 13.11 -7.34
C ILE A 177 17.91 11.94 -6.61
N LEU A 178 17.52 12.16 -5.36
CA LEU A 178 16.70 11.23 -4.60
C LEU A 178 15.24 11.55 -4.92
N PRO A 179 14.49 10.64 -5.58
CA PRO A 179 13.12 10.91 -5.99
C PRO A 179 12.15 10.90 -4.80
N GLU A 180 10.92 11.35 -5.04
CA GLU A 180 9.81 11.17 -4.09
C GLU A 180 9.65 9.71 -3.69
N SER A 181 9.33 9.46 -2.42
CA SER A 181 9.24 8.12 -1.81
C SER A 181 10.56 7.34 -1.79
N PHE A 182 11.70 7.97 -2.08
CA PHE A 182 13.00 7.36 -1.83
C PHE A 182 13.17 7.13 -0.32
N GLU A 183 13.47 5.89 0.05
CA GLU A 183 13.84 5.54 1.42
C GLU A 183 15.31 5.13 1.43
N GLY A 184 16.07 5.77 2.31
CA GLY A 184 17.50 5.57 2.40
C GLY A 184 17.97 5.39 3.82
N THR A 185 19.09 4.71 3.96
CA THR A 185 19.82 4.53 5.22
C THR A 185 21.19 5.16 5.06
N ILE A 186 21.48 6.18 5.88
CA ILE A 186 22.84 6.71 5.99
C ILE A 186 23.54 5.94 7.10
N VAL A 187 24.71 5.39 6.78
CA VAL A 187 25.52 4.59 7.69
C VAL A 187 26.87 5.28 7.87
N TRP A 188 27.25 5.50 9.12
CA TRP A 188 28.60 5.89 9.52
C TRP A 188 29.32 4.67 10.08
N GLU A 189 30.52 4.40 9.58
CA GLU A 189 31.36 3.28 9.99
C GLU A 189 32.73 3.81 10.42
N SER A 190 33.15 3.51 11.66
CA SER A 190 34.49 3.77 12.14
C SER A 190 35.37 2.54 12.01
N GLN A 191 36.57 2.71 11.46
CA GLN A 191 37.60 1.66 11.42
C GLN A 191 38.45 1.65 12.70
N ASP A 192 38.30 2.66 13.55
CA ASP A 192 39.11 2.84 14.75
C ASP A 192 38.47 2.16 15.98
N LEU A 193 39.32 1.76 16.94
CA LEU A 193 38.86 1.12 18.18
C LEU A 193 38.04 2.06 19.07
N GLN A 194 38.16 3.38 18.89
CA GLN A 194 37.51 4.42 19.70
C GLN A 194 36.07 4.75 19.24
N GLY A 195 35.51 4.00 18.27
CA GLY A 195 34.12 4.12 17.85
C GLY A 195 33.81 5.41 17.07
N LEU A 196 32.55 5.86 17.14
CA LEU A 196 32.03 7.08 16.53
C LEU A 196 31.59 8.08 17.60
N VAL A 197 31.74 9.37 17.32
CA VAL A 197 31.02 10.40 18.07
C VAL A 197 29.57 10.37 17.57
N SER A 198 28.67 9.80 18.38
CA SER A 198 27.27 9.64 18.00
C SER A 198 26.33 10.36 18.97
N ARG A 199 25.12 10.63 18.49
CA ARG A 199 24.04 11.28 19.21
C ARG A 199 22.75 10.52 19.04
N ASN A 200 21.94 10.55 20.09
CA ASN A 200 20.56 10.12 20.00
C ASN A 200 19.79 11.06 19.06
N LEU A 201 19.01 10.49 18.13
CA LEU A 201 18.19 11.20 17.14
C LEU A 201 17.32 12.30 17.77
N HIS A 202 16.73 12.05 18.93
CA HIS A 202 15.84 13.01 19.62
C HIS A 202 16.57 14.24 20.18
N LYS A 203 17.91 14.26 20.18
CA LYS A 203 18.74 15.36 20.68
C LYS A 203 19.37 16.19 19.56
N VAL A 204 19.09 15.87 18.30
CA VAL A 204 19.63 16.57 17.12
C VAL A 204 18.52 17.41 16.50
N MET A 205 18.85 18.62 16.07
CA MET A 205 17.89 19.43 15.30
C MET A 205 17.92 18.95 13.84
N VAL A 206 16.77 18.52 13.34
CA VAL A 206 16.58 18.10 11.96
C VAL A 206 16.06 19.29 11.17
N ASN A 207 16.77 19.67 10.10
CA ASN A 207 16.31 20.65 9.13
C ASN A 207 15.80 19.90 7.90
N ASP A 208 14.51 19.62 7.90
CA ASP A 208 13.79 18.90 6.84
C ASP A 208 13.46 19.77 5.61
N GLY A 209 13.96 21.01 5.57
CA GLY A 209 13.79 21.90 4.41
C GLY A 209 12.34 22.33 4.21
N GLY A 210 11.54 22.34 5.28
CA GLY A 210 10.11 22.59 5.23
C GLY A 210 9.29 21.32 5.02
N GLY A 211 9.82 20.15 5.42
CA GLY A 211 9.16 18.85 5.35
C GLY A 211 9.42 18.04 4.07
N VAL A 212 10.46 18.35 3.28
CA VAL A 212 10.75 17.63 2.02
C VAL A 212 11.32 16.23 2.24
N PHE A 213 11.77 15.92 3.45
CA PHE A 213 12.07 14.56 3.88
C PHE A 213 11.70 14.40 5.36
N ARG A 214 11.60 13.17 5.83
CA ARG A 214 11.44 12.85 7.26
C ARG A 214 12.39 11.76 7.69
N VAL A 215 12.87 11.86 8.93
CA VAL A 215 13.66 10.80 9.55
C VAL A 215 12.72 9.73 10.09
N ILE A 216 13.02 8.46 9.82
CA ILE A 216 12.23 7.31 10.27
C ILE A 216 12.94 6.69 11.47
N THR A 217 12.19 6.45 12.56
CA THR A 217 12.73 5.78 13.76
C THR A 217 12.29 4.31 13.85
N ALA A 218 13.00 3.50 14.63
CA ALA A 218 12.69 2.06 14.80
C ALA A 218 11.25 1.78 15.31
N GLY A 219 10.59 2.75 15.95
CA GLY A 219 9.23 2.63 16.46
C GLY A 219 8.11 2.83 15.42
N GLU A 220 8.41 3.34 14.23
CA GLU A 220 7.42 3.66 13.19
C GLU A 220 7.25 2.53 12.14
N GLY A 221 7.58 1.30 12.51
CA GLY A 221 7.49 0.15 11.60
C GLY A 221 8.59 0.14 10.54
N SER A 222 9.80 0.60 10.86
CA SER A 222 10.95 0.38 10.00
C SER A 222 11.56 -0.98 10.27
N LEU A 223 11.87 -1.73 9.20
CA LEU A 223 12.76 -2.87 9.32
C LEU A 223 14.20 -2.37 9.30
N PRO A 224 15.02 -2.77 10.29
CA PRO A 224 16.45 -2.52 10.18
C PRO A 224 16.96 -3.22 8.91
N HIS A 225 17.90 -2.57 8.21
CA HIS A 225 18.65 -3.26 7.15
C HIS A 225 19.37 -4.42 7.84
N GLU A 226 19.05 -5.67 7.47
CA GLU A 226 19.54 -6.89 8.16
C GLU A 226 21.09 -6.97 8.20
N LEU A 227 21.79 -6.19 7.36
CA LEU A 227 23.25 -6.12 7.30
C LEU A 227 23.91 -5.08 8.22
N THR A 228 23.15 -4.18 8.85
CA THR A 228 23.73 -3.17 9.75
C THR A 228 23.48 -3.54 11.21
N GLU A 229 24.42 -4.29 11.81
CA GLU A 229 24.57 -4.43 13.27
C GLU A 229 25.03 -3.09 13.90
N GLY A 230 24.27 -2.02 13.66
CA GLY A 230 24.57 -0.66 14.12
C GLY A 230 23.53 -0.14 15.11
N VAL A 231 23.94 0.83 15.93
CA VAL A 231 23.02 1.50 16.86
C VAL A 231 22.30 2.63 16.14
N GLU A 232 21.00 2.75 16.35
CA GLU A 232 20.21 3.85 15.83
C GLU A 232 20.70 5.18 16.43
N GLY A 233 21.14 6.09 15.57
CA GLY A 233 21.73 7.35 16.00
C GLY A 233 22.24 8.18 14.84
N ILE A 234 22.80 9.34 15.17
CA ILE A 234 23.43 10.23 14.20
C ILE A 234 24.90 10.39 14.57
N ALA A 235 25.81 10.19 13.62
CA ALA A 235 27.25 10.45 13.80
C ALA A 235 27.79 11.54 12.84
N GLY A 236 26.88 12.26 12.17
CA GLY A 236 27.22 13.30 11.21
C GLY A 236 25.97 13.88 10.55
N GLY A 237 26.06 14.18 9.26
CA GLY A 237 24.90 14.65 8.51
C GLY A 237 25.14 14.68 7.01
N PHE A 238 24.23 15.33 6.28
CA PHE A 238 24.37 15.57 4.85
C PHE A 238 23.87 16.96 4.50
N ILE A 239 24.42 17.51 3.44
CA ILE A 239 23.97 18.76 2.83
C ILE A 239 23.17 18.41 1.60
N TYR A 240 22.02 19.05 1.42
CA TYR A 240 21.15 18.83 0.27
C TYR A 240 20.54 20.12 -0.26
N THR A 241 20.01 20.05 -1.47
CA THR A 241 19.20 21.08 -2.10
C THR A 241 17.86 20.50 -2.55
N ILE A 242 16.82 21.34 -2.61
CA ILE A 242 15.49 20.93 -3.10
C ILE A 242 15.48 21.02 -4.63
N GLN A 243 15.19 19.91 -5.31
CA GLN A 243 15.11 19.86 -6.76
C GLN A 243 13.84 20.57 -7.24
N GLU A 244 13.95 21.52 -8.16
CA GLU A 244 12.78 22.27 -8.70
C GLU A 244 11.92 22.94 -7.60
N GLY A 245 12.55 23.52 -6.58
CA GLY A 245 11.82 24.12 -5.45
C GLY A 245 10.85 25.26 -5.83
N ASP A 246 11.09 26.00 -6.92
CA ASP A 246 10.14 27.01 -7.42
C ASP A 246 8.80 26.38 -7.88
N ALA A 247 8.86 25.18 -8.46
CA ALA A 247 7.67 24.43 -8.87
C ALA A 247 6.88 23.95 -7.64
N LEU A 248 7.59 23.46 -6.60
CA LEU A 248 7.00 23.11 -5.32
C LEU A 248 6.29 24.30 -4.68
N LEU A 249 6.95 25.46 -4.59
CA LEU A 249 6.36 26.66 -4.00
C LEU A 249 5.10 27.11 -4.76
N LYS A 250 5.15 27.10 -6.10
CA LYS A 250 3.97 27.39 -6.93
C LYS A 250 2.84 26.39 -6.70
N SER A 251 3.17 25.10 -6.55
CA SER A 251 2.19 24.06 -6.22
C SER A 251 1.54 24.32 -4.85
N LEU A 252 2.33 24.68 -3.83
CA LEU A 252 1.81 25.00 -2.50
C LEU A 252 0.91 26.24 -2.51
N HIS A 253 1.24 27.28 -3.28
CA HIS A 253 0.38 28.46 -3.42
C HIS A 253 -0.98 28.15 -4.05
N THR A 254 -1.03 27.20 -4.99
CA THR A 254 -2.27 26.80 -5.68
C THR A 254 -3.05 25.71 -4.94
N ARG A 255 -2.51 25.18 -3.82
CA ARG A 255 -3.13 24.14 -2.99
C ARG A 255 -4.54 24.52 -2.50
N PRO A 256 -4.82 25.72 -1.95
CA PRO A 256 -6.17 26.06 -1.48
C PRO A 256 -7.23 26.00 -2.58
N GLU A 257 -6.90 26.44 -3.79
CA GLU A 257 -7.80 26.40 -4.96
C GLU A 257 -8.04 24.97 -5.42
N ARG A 258 -6.99 24.13 -5.47
CA ARG A 258 -7.12 22.70 -5.76
C ARG A 258 -8.03 22.00 -4.76
N PHE A 259 -7.87 22.26 -3.47
CA PHE A 259 -8.74 21.72 -2.42
C PHE A 259 -10.20 22.12 -2.64
N ALA A 260 -10.47 23.40 -2.86
CA ALA A 260 -11.85 23.86 -3.12
C ALA A 260 -12.48 23.19 -4.35
N SER A 261 -11.72 23.07 -5.45
CA SER A 261 -12.16 22.37 -6.66
C SER A 261 -12.38 20.88 -6.43
N HIS A 262 -11.47 20.24 -5.69
CA HIS A 262 -11.53 18.81 -5.38
C HIS A 262 -12.74 18.46 -4.51
N ILE A 263 -13.02 19.23 -3.46
CA ILE A 263 -14.20 19.02 -2.61
C ILE A 263 -15.49 19.12 -3.45
N LYS A 264 -15.59 20.10 -4.35
CA LYS A 264 -16.75 20.21 -5.25
C LYS A 264 -16.90 19.00 -6.18
N ASN A 265 -15.78 18.43 -6.65
CA ASN A 265 -15.80 17.22 -7.46
C ASN A 265 -16.24 16.00 -6.63
N LEU A 266 -15.82 15.89 -5.37
CA LEU A 266 -16.29 14.84 -4.45
C LEU A 266 -17.80 14.95 -4.23
N GLU A 267 -18.32 16.15 -3.94
CA GLU A 267 -19.78 16.35 -3.78
C GLU A 267 -20.57 15.91 -5.03
N LYS A 268 -20.02 16.15 -6.22
CA LYS A 268 -20.62 15.68 -7.48
C LYS A 268 -20.56 14.15 -7.60
N GLU A 269 -19.44 13.54 -7.25
CA GLU A 269 -19.28 12.08 -7.23
C GLU A 269 -20.27 11.43 -6.25
N ASP A 270 -20.45 12.00 -5.05
CA ASP A 270 -21.40 11.55 -4.03
C ASP A 270 -22.83 11.55 -4.55
N ALA A 271 -23.23 12.62 -5.25
CA ALA A 271 -24.56 12.74 -5.85
C ALA A 271 -24.79 11.66 -6.92
N LEU A 272 -23.81 11.43 -7.81
CA LEU A 272 -23.89 10.41 -8.85
C LEU A 272 -23.94 8.99 -8.28
N LEU A 273 -23.14 8.70 -7.25
CA LEU A 273 -23.17 7.40 -6.56
C LEU A 273 -24.51 7.16 -5.86
N LYS A 274 -25.11 8.19 -5.27
CA LYS A 274 -26.43 8.09 -4.65
C LYS A 274 -27.52 7.79 -5.68
N GLU A 275 -27.47 8.44 -6.83
CA GLU A 275 -28.36 8.17 -7.96
C GLU A 275 -28.19 6.72 -8.48
N GLU A 276 -26.94 6.31 -8.72
CA GLU A 276 -26.60 4.95 -9.16
C GLU A 276 -27.11 3.90 -8.17
N SER A 277 -26.85 4.08 -6.87
CA SER A 277 -27.31 3.18 -5.81
C SER A 277 -28.83 3.09 -5.75
N SER A 278 -29.55 4.20 -5.92
CA SER A 278 -31.01 4.22 -5.93
C SER A 278 -31.62 3.54 -7.17
N THR A 279 -30.89 3.55 -8.29
CA THR A 279 -31.34 2.98 -9.56
C THR A 279 -31.17 1.47 -9.60
N TYR A 280 -30.04 0.95 -9.11
CA TYR A 280 -29.67 -0.45 -9.31
C TYR A 280 -29.80 -1.34 -8.07
N ASP A 281 -29.84 -0.77 -6.86
CA ASP A 281 -29.89 -1.50 -5.58
C ASP A 281 -28.84 -2.63 -5.48
N ASP A 282 -27.65 -2.39 -6.06
CA ASP A 282 -26.55 -3.36 -6.11
C ASP A 282 -25.25 -2.84 -5.50
N ILE A 283 -25.29 -1.68 -4.84
CA ILE A 283 -24.13 -1.08 -4.14
C ILE A 283 -24.29 -1.26 -2.62
N VAL A 284 -23.20 -1.62 -1.96
CA VAL A 284 -23.03 -1.56 -0.51
C VAL A 284 -21.97 -0.51 -0.20
N PHE A 285 -22.39 0.57 0.46
CA PHE A 285 -21.47 1.55 1.01
C PHE A 285 -20.94 1.06 2.35
N VAL A 286 -19.62 1.02 2.49
CA VAL A 286 -18.94 0.63 3.73
C VAL A 286 -18.19 1.81 4.32
N ASP A 287 -18.17 1.93 5.65
CA ASP A 287 -17.63 3.11 6.35
C ASP A 287 -16.10 3.17 6.29
N VAL A 288 -15.56 3.69 5.18
CA VAL A 288 -14.13 3.84 4.93
C VAL A 288 -13.89 4.96 3.92
N ILE A 289 -12.75 5.64 4.04
CA ILE A 289 -12.25 6.54 3.00
C ILE A 289 -11.75 5.68 1.84
N ASP A 290 -12.39 5.81 0.68
CA ASP A 290 -12.13 5.00 -0.49
C ASP A 290 -10.79 5.38 -1.17
N THR A 291 -9.73 4.71 -0.73
CA THR A 291 -8.39 4.80 -1.29
C THR A 291 -7.83 3.39 -1.45
N TYR A 292 -6.80 3.27 -2.29
CA TYR A 292 -6.17 1.98 -2.57
C TYR A 292 -5.58 1.34 -1.29
N ARG A 293 -4.94 2.13 -0.41
CA ARG A 293 -4.41 1.64 0.87
C ARG A 293 -5.49 1.15 1.84
N ASN A 294 -6.74 1.58 1.68
CA ASN A 294 -7.86 1.22 2.54
C ASN A 294 -8.74 0.07 1.99
N VAL A 295 -8.37 -0.52 0.85
CA VAL A 295 -9.12 -1.65 0.28
C VAL A 295 -9.28 -2.84 1.25
N PRO A 296 -8.28 -3.23 2.07
CA PRO A 296 -8.48 -4.28 3.08
C PRO A 296 -9.55 -3.93 4.12
N ALA A 297 -9.56 -2.67 4.60
CA ALA A 297 -10.59 -2.19 5.53
C ALA A 297 -11.98 -2.19 4.86
N LYS A 298 -12.05 -1.78 3.59
CA LYS A 298 -13.26 -1.87 2.76
C LYS A 298 -13.81 -3.31 2.73
N LEU A 299 -12.94 -4.30 2.53
CA LEU A 299 -13.34 -5.70 2.51
C LEU A 299 -13.81 -6.21 3.88
N LEU A 300 -13.10 -5.91 4.97
CA LEU A 300 -13.52 -6.30 6.32
C LEU A 300 -14.90 -5.74 6.67
N ASN A 301 -15.17 -4.48 6.34
CA ASN A 301 -16.48 -3.88 6.53
C ASN A 301 -17.57 -4.55 5.68
N PHE A 302 -17.22 -4.99 4.46
CA PHE A 302 -18.15 -5.78 3.64
C PHE A 302 -18.44 -7.16 4.26
N TYR A 303 -17.46 -7.82 4.86
CA TYR A 303 -17.70 -9.08 5.57
C TYR A 303 -18.65 -8.89 6.76
N ARG A 304 -18.50 -7.82 7.55
CA ARG A 304 -19.46 -7.46 8.59
C ARG A 304 -20.87 -7.29 8.03
N TRP A 305 -21.02 -6.42 7.03
CA TRP A 305 -22.31 -6.17 6.39
C TRP A 305 -22.96 -7.46 5.88
N THR A 306 -22.17 -8.33 5.24
CA THR A 306 -22.63 -9.59 4.67
C THR A 306 -23.17 -10.53 5.76
N VAL A 307 -22.42 -10.71 6.85
CA VAL A 307 -22.82 -11.58 7.98
C VAL A 307 -24.05 -11.05 8.70
N GLU A 308 -24.19 -9.73 8.82
CA GLU A 308 -25.32 -9.08 9.49
C GLU A 308 -26.60 -9.05 8.63
N SER A 309 -26.45 -8.91 7.31
CA SER A 309 -27.57 -8.60 6.41
C SER A 309 -28.06 -9.77 5.57
N THR A 310 -27.35 -10.90 5.53
CA THR A 310 -27.66 -12.00 4.61
C THR A 310 -27.41 -13.38 5.22
N SER A 311 -28.06 -14.40 4.68
CA SER A 311 -27.70 -15.79 4.94
C SER A 311 -27.06 -16.38 3.69
N PHE A 312 -25.88 -16.98 3.83
CA PHE A 312 -25.16 -17.59 2.70
C PHE A 312 -24.27 -18.76 3.10
N ASP A 313 -23.75 -19.49 2.10
CA ASP A 313 -22.81 -20.60 2.26
C ASP A 313 -21.37 -20.22 1.88
N LEU A 314 -21.20 -19.51 0.75
CA LEU A 314 -19.90 -19.10 0.23
C LEU A 314 -19.89 -17.60 -0.15
N LEU A 315 -18.71 -16.99 -0.09
CA LEU A 315 -18.47 -15.64 -0.58
C LEU A 315 -17.38 -15.69 -1.65
N LEU A 316 -17.69 -15.15 -2.83
CA LEU A 316 -16.74 -14.89 -3.91
C LEU A 316 -16.34 -13.42 -3.86
N LYS A 317 -15.04 -13.14 -3.76
CA LYS A 317 -14.50 -11.80 -3.95
C LYS A 317 -13.94 -11.66 -5.36
N THR A 318 -14.15 -10.52 -5.99
CA THR A 318 -13.51 -10.11 -7.25
C THR A 318 -13.37 -8.58 -7.31
N ASP A 319 -12.69 -8.06 -8.31
CA ASP A 319 -12.53 -6.61 -8.57
C ASP A 319 -13.36 -6.18 -9.78
N ASP A 320 -13.61 -4.88 -9.91
CA ASP A 320 -14.46 -4.33 -10.98
C ASP A 320 -13.80 -4.29 -12.37
N ASP A 321 -12.50 -4.56 -12.44
CA ASP A 321 -11.70 -4.67 -13.66
C ASP A 321 -11.39 -6.13 -14.05
N CYS A 322 -12.13 -7.09 -13.46
CA CYS A 322 -11.94 -8.52 -13.69
C CYS A 322 -13.01 -9.13 -14.61
N TYR A 323 -12.57 -9.96 -15.55
CA TYR A 323 -13.44 -10.96 -16.17
C TYR A 323 -13.78 -12.04 -15.14
N ILE A 324 -15.03 -12.52 -15.10
CA ILE A 324 -15.42 -13.65 -14.23
C ILE A 324 -16.50 -14.54 -14.85
N ASP A 325 -16.20 -15.83 -15.06
CA ASP A 325 -17.19 -16.81 -15.52
C ASP A 325 -17.88 -17.48 -14.32
N LEU A 326 -18.98 -16.87 -13.85
CA LEU A 326 -19.72 -17.38 -12.69
C LEU A 326 -20.31 -18.77 -12.92
N GLU A 327 -20.73 -19.13 -14.14
CA GLU A 327 -21.27 -20.46 -14.41
C GLU A 327 -20.18 -21.53 -14.25
N ALA A 328 -18.98 -21.27 -14.81
CA ALA A 328 -17.84 -22.15 -14.64
C ALA A 328 -17.40 -22.27 -13.17
N VAL A 329 -17.43 -21.16 -12.42
CA VAL A 329 -17.17 -21.16 -10.98
C VAL A 329 -18.15 -22.08 -10.24
N PHE A 330 -19.45 -21.92 -10.47
CA PHE A 330 -20.50 -22.72 -9.83
C PHE A 330 -20.39 -24.21 -10.16
N ASN A 331 -20.17 -24.54 -11.43
CA ASN A 331 -19.96 -25.92 -11.87
C ASN A 331 -18.78 -26.56 -11.15
N ARG A 332 -17.70 -25.80 -10.94
CA ARG A 332 -16.53 -26.28 -10.19
C ARG A 332 -16.76 -26.43 -8.70
N ILE A 333 -17.51 -25.53 -8.05
CA ILE A 333 -17.89 -25.67 -6.63
C ILE A 333 -18.59 -27.02 -6.42
N MET A 334 -19.53 -27.35 -7.30
CA MET A 334 -20.28 -28.61 -7.25
C MET A 334 -19.42 -29.83 -7.55
N GLN A 335 -18.60 -29.77 -8.61
CA GLN A 335 -17.71 -30.88 -8.99
C GLN A 335 -16.66 -31.18 -7.90
N LYS A 336 -16.08 -30.15 -7.29
CA LYS A 336 -15.02 -30.27 -6.27
C LYS A 336 -15.57 -30.39 -4.84
N LYS A 337 -16.89 -30.29 -4.63
CA LYS A 337 -17.56 -30.31 -3.31
C LYS A 337 -16.94 -29.29 -2.35
N LEU A 338 -16.95 -28.03 -2.79
CA LEU A 338 -16.37 -26.88 -2.07
C LEU A 338 -17.39 -26.17 -1.17
N ASP A 339 -18.62 -26.65 -1.12
CA ASP A 339 -19.75 -26.23 -0.28
C ASP A 339 -19.62 -26.79 1.15
N ARG A 340 -18.48 -26.56 1.80
CA ARG A 340 -18.20 -27.01 3.17
C ARG A 340 -17.40 -25.96 3.96
N PRO A 341 -17.33 -26.07 5.29
CA PRO A 341 -16.56 -25.14 6.12
C PRO A 341 -15.05 -25.19 5.83
N ASN A 342 -14.35 -24.14 6.26
CA ASN A 342 -12.90 -23.99 6.21
C ASN A 342 -12.27 -24.08 4.81
N ILE A 343 -12.91 -23.46 3.81
CA ILE A 343 -12.48 -23.47 2.40
C ILE A 343 -11.96 -22.10 1.99
N TRP A 344 -10.77 -22.09 1.38
CA TRP A 344 -10.28 -20.95 0.61
C TRP A 344 -9.83 -21.43 -0.77
N TRP A 345 -10.55 -21.04 -1.82
CA TRP A 345 -10.34 -21.52 -3.19
C TRP A 345 -9.97 -20.37 -4.12
N GLY A 346 -8.85 -20.52 -4.83
CA GLY A 346 -8.31 -19.52 -5.75
C GLY A 346 -6.96 -19.97 -6.29
N ASN A 347 -6.22 -19.05 -6.88
CA ASN A 347 -4.83 -19.26 -7.28
C ASN A 347 -3.90 -18.56 -6.29
N PHE A 348 -2.96 -19.27 -5.68
CA PHE A 348 -2.16 -18.76 -4.57
C PHE A 348 -0.72 -18.43 -4.99
N ARG A 349 -0.26 -17.24 -4.60
CA ARG A 349 1.17 -16.89 -4.57
C ARG A 349 1.78 -17.40 -3.27
N LEU A 350 3.00 -17.93 -3.35
CA LEU A 350 3.74 -18.50 -2.23
C LEU A 350 5.10 -17.80 -2.12
N ASN A 351 5.56 -17.56 -0.89
CA ASN A 351 6.87 -16.97 -0.61
C ASN A 351 7.13 -15.68 -1.41
N TRP A 352 6.09 -14.86 -1.60
CA TRP A 352 6.23 -13.59 -2.31
C TRP A 352 6.99 -12.62 -1.41
N ALA A 353 8.04 -12.01 -1.96
CA ALA A 353 8.85 -11.04 -1.25
C ALA A 353 8.01 -9.80 -0.91
N VAL A 354 8.25 -9.22 0.26
CA VAL A 354 7.57 -8.00 0.68
C VAL A 354 8.27 -6.82 0.04
N ASP A 355 7.59 -6.15 -0.88
CA ASP A 355 8.07 -4.91 -1.48
C ASP A 355 8.19 -3.83 -0.38
N ARG A 356 9.37 -3.24 -0.20
CA ARG A 356 9.57 -2.08 0.69
C ARG A 356 9.54 -0.77 -0.06
N THR A 357 9.33 -0.79 -1.38
CA THR A 357 9.27 0.42 -2.21
C THR A 357 8.13 0.37 -3.24
N GLY A 358 7.82 1.53 -3.83
CA GLY A 358 6.83 1.64 -4.90
C GLY A 358 5.37 1.43 -4.47
N LYS A 359 4.51 1.14 -5.45
CA LYS A 359 3.05 0.97 -5.25
C LYS A 359 2.70 -0.11 -4.23
N TRP A 360 3.50 -1.18 -4.22
CA TRP A 360 3.27 -2.36 -3.38
C TRP A 360 3.98 -2.29 -2.02
N GLN A 361 4.62 -1.16 -1.70
CA GLN A 361 5.36 -0.93 -0.45
C GLN A 361 4.54 -1.32 0.79
N GLU A 362 5.10 -2.18 1.63
CA GLU A 362 4.63 -2.52 2.97
C GLU A 362 5.79 -2.38 3.96
N LEU A 363 5.67 -1.48 4.93
CA LEU A 363 6.74 -1.20 5.88
C LEU A 363 6.53 -1.93 7.20
N GLU A 364 5.27 -2.13 7.59
CA GLU A 364 4.92 -2.59 8.93
C GLU A 364 4.87 -4.11 9.05
N TYR A 365 4.88 -4.85 7.93
CA TYR A 365 4.96 -6.31 7.97
C TYR A 365 6.41 -6.78 8.17
N PRO A 366 6.71 -7.48 9.28
CA PRO A 366 8.08 -7.67 9.72
C PRO A 366 8.85 -8.78 8.98
N SER A 367 8.16 -9.70 8.30
CA SER A 367 8.82 -10.80 7.58
C SER A 367 9.23 -10.36 6.18
N PRO A 368 10.34 -10.88 5.62
CA PRO A 368 10.78 -10.59 4.25
C PRO A 368 9.85 -11.19 3.18
N ALA A 369 9.02 -12.16 3.54
CA ALA A 369 8.05 -12.77 2.63
C ALA A 369 6.68 -12.93 3.29
N TYR A 370 5.63 -12.79 2.47
CA TYR A 370 4.25 -12.97 2.90
C TYR A 370 3.88 -14.46 3.04
N PRO A 371 2.91 -14.78 3.92
CA PRO A 371 2.22 -16.06 3.88
C PRO A 371 1.51 -16.24 2.54
N ALA A 372 1.05 -17.46 2.24
CA ALA A 372 0.32 -17.70 1.01
C ALA A 372 -0.95 -16.84 0.91
N PHE A 373 -1.11 -16.14 -0.21
CA PHE A 373 -2.31 -15.35 -0.50
C PHE A 373 -2.87 -15.67 -1.89
N ALA A 374 -4.19 -15.55 -2.04
CA ALA A 374 -4.86 -15.72 -3.31
C ALA A 374 -4.64 -14.48 -4.19
N CYS A 375 -4.51 -14.65 -5.50
CA CYS A 375 -4.37 -13.55 -6.44
C CYS A 375 -5.60 -12.62 -6.42
N GLY A 376 -5.36 -11.31 -6.63
CA GLY A 376 -6.40 -10.28 -6.54
C GLY A 376 -7.59 -10.46 -7.49
N SER A 377 -7.43 -11.18 -8.60
CA SER A 377 -8.49 -11.43 -9.60
C SER A 377 -9.71 -12.17 -9.08
N GLY A 378 -9.59 -12.82 -7.93
CA GLY A 378 -10.72 -13.34 -7.17
C GLY A 378 -10.44 -14.65 -6.46
N TYR A 379 -11.30 -14.95 -5.49
CA TYR A 379 -11.27 -16.19 -4.73
C TYR A 379 -12.63 -16.45 -4.08
N VAL A 380 -12.85 -17.67 -3.62
CA VAL A 380 -14.03 -18.09 -2.86
C VAL A 380 -13.62 -18.51 -1.45
N ILE A 381 -14.35 -18.04 -0.44
CA ILE A 381 -14.20 -18.43 0.96
C ILE A 381 -15.51 -18.92 1.56
N SER A 382 -15.43 -19.85 2.51
CA SER A 382 -16.61 -20.36 3.22
C SER A 382 -17.13 -19.39 4.27
N LYS A 383 -18.43 -19.49 4.57
CA LYS A 383 -19.13 -18.61 5.52
C LYS A 383 -18.45 -18.51 6.89
N ASP A 384 -17.96 -19.61 7.44
CA ASP A 384 -17.29 -19.65 8.75
C ASP A 384 -16.03 -18.78 8.78
N ILE A 385 -15.29 -18.72 7.67
CA ILE A 385 -14.14 -17.83 7.53
C ILE A 385 -14.60 -16.37 7.45
N VAL A 386 -15.63 -16.06 6.66
CA VAL A 386 -16.21 -14.71 6.59
C VAL A 386 -16.69 -14.25 7.96
N GLN A 387 -17.33 -15.13 8.73
CA GLN A 387 -17.79 -14.85 10.09
C GLN A 387 -16.64 -14.57 11.05
N TRP A 388 -15.56 -15.33 10.97
CA TRP A 388 -14.36 -15.10 11.78
C TRP A 388 -13.73 -13.75 11.45
N LEU A 389 -13.56 -13.43 10.16
CA LEU A 389 -12.99 -12.16 9.71
C LEU A 389 -13.86 -10.97 10.12
N ALA A 390 -15.18 -11.06 9.92
CA ALA A 390 -16.13 -10.03 10.35
C ALA A 390 -16.05 -9.78 11.87
N SER A 391 -16.04 -10.86 12.67
CA SER A 391 -16.03 -10.80 14.14
C SER A 391 -14.71 -10.27 14.71
N ASN A 392 -13.61 -10.33 13.95
CA ASN A 392 -12.30 -9.84 14.35
C ASN A 392 -11.86 -8.58 13.59
N SER A 393 -12.73 -8.01 12.76
CA SER A 393 -12.42 -6.88 11.86
C SER A 393 -11.73 -5.69 12.54
N GLU A 394 -12.12 -5.34 13.77
CA GLU A 394 -11.53 -4.24 14.53
C GLU A 394 -10.14 -4.56 15.13
N ARG A 395 -9.77 -5.84 15.18
CA ARG A 395 -8.50 -6.33 15.75
C ARG A 395 -7.49 -6.73 14.67
N LEU A 396 -7.95 -6.96 13.46
CA LEU A 396 -7.12 -7.33 12.33
C LEU A 396 -6.44 -6.09 11.76
N LYS A 397 -5.11 -6.09 11.80
CA LYS A 397 -4.32 -5.04 11.16
C LYS A 397 -4.44 -5.18 9.63
N THR A 398 -4.70 -4.06 8.96
CA THR A 398 -4.70 -3.96 7.51
C THR A 398 -3.28 -3.67 7.01
N TYR A 399 -2.88 -4.34 5.94
CA TYR A 399 -1.58 -4.18 5.28
C TYR A 399 -1.79 -3.63 3.87
N GLN A 400 -0.70 -3.37 3.15
CA GLN A 400 -0.74 -3.07 1.74
C GLN A 400 -1.44 -4.22 1.00
N GLY A 401 -2.47 -3.88 0.22
CA GLY A 401 -3.18 -4.85 -0.61
C GLY A 401 -4.17 -5.72 0.18
N GLU A 402 -5.34 -5.92 -0.43
CA GLU A 402 -6.39 -6.77 0.15
C GLU A 402 -5.98 -8.25 0.13
N ASP A 403 -5.38 -8.71 -0.96
CA ASP A 403 -4.89 -10.06 -1.15
C ASP A 403 -3.82 -10.45 -0.12
N VAL A 404 -2.81 -9.60 0.04
CA VAL A 404 -1.74 -9.78 1.05
C VAL A 404 -2.32 -9.74 2.46
N SER A 405 -3.19 -8.77 2.77
CA SER A 405 -3.88 -8.69 4.06
C SER A 405 -4.66 -9.97 4.35
N MET A 406 -5.39 -10.50 3.37
CA MET A 406 -6.07 -11.79 3.48
C MET A 406 -5.09 -12.93 3.73
N GLY A 407 -3.94 -12.98 3.05
CA GLY A 407 -2.88 -13.96 3.35
C GLY A 407 -2.44 -13.97 4.81
N ILE A 408 -2.21 -12.77 5.36
CA ILE A 408 -1.76 -12.60 6.75
C ILE A 408 -2.87 -13.01 7.73
N TRP A 409 -4.12 -12.60 7.51
CA TRP A 409 -5.24 -12.99 8.37
C TRP A 409 -5.51 -14.50 8.30
N MET A 410 -5.41 -15.09 7.12
CA MET A 410 -5.62 -16.52 6.89
C MET A 410 -4.51 -17.38 7.50
N ALA A 411 -3.32 -16.83 7.75
CA ALA A 411 -2.28 -17.52 8.51
C ALA A 411 -2.73 -17.83 9.95
N ALA A 412 -3.59 -16.99 10.55
CA ALA A 412 -4.18 -17.22 11.86
C ALA A 412 -5.38 -18.19 11.80
N VAL A 413 -6.18 -18.14 10.73
CA VAL A 413 -7.37 -19.00 10.54
C VAL A 413 -6.97 -20.44 10.19
N GLY A 414 -5.95 -20.61 9.35
CA GLY A 414 -5.48 -21.91 8.87
C GLY A 414 -6.47 -22.64 7.94
N PRO A 415 -6.99 -22.00 6.87
CA PRO A 415 -7.97 -22.63 6.00
C PRO A 415 -7.39 -23.72 5.10
N LYS A 416 -8.24 -24.64 4.65
CA LYS A 416 -7.86 -25.57 3.59
C LYS A 416 -7.85 -24.82 2.26
N ARG A 417 -6.65 -24.55 1.76
CA ARG A 417 -6.41 -23.92 0.46
C ARG A 417 -6.66 -24.91 -0.69
N TYR A 418 -7.42 -24.48 -1.69
CA TYR A 418 -7.64 -25.20 -2.94
C TYR A 418 -7.00 -24.39 -4.07
N GLN A 419 -5.87 -24.87 -4.55
CA GLN A 419 -5.17 -24.27 -5.68
C GLN A 419 -5.93 -24.55 -6.99
N ASP A 420 -6.20 -23.53 -7.79
CA ASP A 420 -6.80 -23.65 -9.13
C ASP A 420 -6.25 -22.55 -10.04
N SER A 421 -5.45 -22.95 -11.03
CA SER A 421 -4.71 -22.02 -11.91
C SER A 421 -5.61 -21.25 -12.88
N LEU A 422 -6.90 -21.60 -13.00
CA LEU A 422 -7.84 -20.90 -13.87
C LEU A 422 -8.34 -19.59 -13.25
N TRP A 423 -8.04 -19.32 -11.98
CA TRP A 423 -8.04 -17.95 -11.47
C TRP A 423 -6.73 -17.29 -11.90
N LEU A 424 -6.74 -16.55 -12.99
CA LEU A 424 -5.51 -15.99 -13.56
C LEU A 424 -5.02 -14.85 -12.69
N CYS A 425 -3.72 -14.83 -12.40
CA CYS A 425 -3.11 -13.82 -11.53
C CYS A 425 -2.65 -12.58 -12.27
N GLU A 426 -2.53 -12.67 -13.59
CA GLU A 426 -2.05 -11.64 -14.50
C GLU A 426 -3.07 -11.45 -15.62
N LYS A 427 -2.98 -10.32 -16.33
CA LYS A 427 -3.82 -10.02 -17.49
C LYS A 427 -3.50 -10.93 -18.68
N THR A 428 -3.97 -12.16 -18.63
CA THR A 428 -3.89 -13.15 -19.70
C THR A 428 -5.28 -13.68 -20.02
N CYS A 429 -5.47 -14.20 -21.23
CA CYS A 429 -6.71 -14.83 -21.62
C CYS A 429 -6.45 -16.30 -21.93
N GLU A 430 -7.04 -17.19 -21.13
CA GLU A 430 -6.93 -18.63 -21.29
C GLU A 430 -8.32 -19.27 -21.45
N SER A 431 -8.42 -20.25 -22.35
CA SER A 431 -9.67 -20.98 -22.54
C SER A 431 -10.09 -21.68 -21.24
N GLY A 432 -11.34 -21.45 -20.83
CA GLY A 432 -11.88 -22.00 -19.58
C GLY A 432 -11.42 -21.29 -18.30
N MET A 433 -10.78 -20.11 -18.40
CA MET A 433 -10.46 -19.27 -17.25
C MET A 433 -11.71 -18.93 -16.42
N LEU A 434 -11.55 -18.92 -15.10
CA LEU A 434 -12.59 -18.52 -14.15
C LEU A 434 -12.56 -17.02 -13.90
N SER A 435 -11.37 -16.46 -13.80
CA SER A 435 -11.16 -15.03 -13.64
C SER A 435 -9.90 -14.57 -14.37
N SER A 436 -9.87 -13.29 -14.75
CA SER A 436 -8.66 -12.62 -15.24
C SER A 436 -8.75 -11.11 -14.99
N PRO A 437 -7.71 -10.46 -14.41
CA PRO A 437 -7.79 -9.08 -13.92
C PRO A 437 -7.28 -8.02 -14.93
N GLN A 438 -7.40 -6.74 -14.54
CA GLN A 438 -6.78 -5.58 -15.18
C GLN A 438 -7.30 -5.23 -16.59
N TYR A 439 -8.58 -5.46 -16.85
CA TYR A 439 -9.22 -5.10 -18.10
C TYR A 439 -9.88 -3.73 -18.05
N SER A 440 -9.78 -3.00 -19.16
CA SER A 440 -10.56 -1.80 -19.39
C SER A 440 -12.04 -2.13 -19.60
N PRO A 441 -12.96 -1.14 -19.50
CA PRO A 441 -14.36 -1.32 -19.84
C PRO A 441 -14.57 -1.90 -21.25
N GLN A 442 -13.78 -1.48 -22.24
CA GLN A 442 -13.91 -1.98 -23.61
C GLN A 442 -13.45 -3.43 -23.74
N GLU A 443 -12.33 -3.78 -23.10
CA GLU A 443 -11.81 -5.15 -23.14
C GLU A 443 -12.76 -6.13 -22.44
N LEU A 444 -13.33 -5.77 -21.28
CA LEU A 444 -14.32 -6.60 -20.58
C LEU A 444 -15.56 -6.85 -21.44
N ARG A 445 -16.04 -5.83 -22.16
CA ARG A 445 -17.16 -6.01 -23.12
C ARG A 445 -16.79 -7.00 -24.22
N GLU A 446 -15.58 -6.90 -24.76
CA GLU A 446 -15.14 -7.77 -25.84
C GLU A 446 -14.99 -9.23 -25.41
N LEU A 447 -14.38 -9.48 -24.24
CA LEU A 447 -14.28 -10.84 -23.68
C LEU A 447 -15.66 -11.47 -23.50
N TRP A 448 -16.62 -10.72 -22.99
CA TRP A 448 -17.99 -11.21 -22.81
C TRP A 448 -18.75 -11.37 -24.12
N ARG A 449 -18.53 -10.48 -25.10
CA ARG A 449 -19.09 -10.63 -26.44
C ARG A 449 -18.60 -11.92 -27.10
N LEU A 450 -17.32 -12.24 -27.00
CA LEU A 450 -16.73 -13.48 -27.52
C LEU A 450 -17.28 -14.70 -26.77
N LYS A 451 -17.33 -14.63 -25.44
CA LYS A 451 -17.92 -15.68 -24.58
C LYS A 451 -19.36 -16.00 -24.99
N GLU A 452 -20.19 -14.98 -25.22
CA GLU A 452 -21.58 -15.15 -25.65
C GLU A 452 -21.70 -15.69 -27.09
N LEU A 453 -20.78 -15.29 -27.98
CA LEU A 453 -20.82 -15.67 -29.40
C LEU A 453 -20.42 -17.12 -29.63
N CYS A 454 -19.37 -17.59 -28.95
CA CYS A 454 -18.72 -18.87 -29.25
C CYS A 454 -18.30 -19.68 -28.03
N GLY A 455 -18.59 -19.23 -26.81
CA GLY A 455 -18.34 -19.99 -25.58
C GLY A 455 -16.94 -19.82 -24.97
N ASP A 456 -16.03 -19.18 -25.69
CA ASP A 456 -14.66 -18.89 -25.27
C ASP A 456 -14.43 -17.36 -25.25
N PRO A 457 -13.95 -16.78 -24.14
CA PRO A 457 -13.76 -15.34 -24.02
C PRO A 457 -12.55 -14.80 -24.79
N CYS A 458 -11.62 -15.66 -25.21
CA CYS A 458 -10.33 -15.28 -25.79
C CYS A 458 -10.34 -15.28 -27.31
N ARG A 459 -11.02 -16.25 -27.91
CA ARG A 459 -11.16 -16.36 -29.37
C ARG A 459 -12.30 -17.29 -29.74
N CYS A 460 -12.93 -17.02 -30.88
CA CYS A 460 -13.77 -18.02 -31.52
C CYS A 460 -12.90 -18.92 -32.39
N GLU A 461 -13.12 -20.24 -32.34
CA GLU A 461 -12.51 -21.14 -33.31
C GLU A 461 -13.05 -20.79 -34.71
N GLU A 462 -12.15 -20.62 -35.69
CA GLU A 462 -12.53 -20.55 -37.10
C GLU A 462 -13.14 -21.90 -37.47
N ARG A 463 -14.44 -21.89 -37.80
CA ARG A 463 -15.18 -23.10 -38.22
C ARG A 463 -14.78 -23.56 -39.61
#